data_AF-A0A9D5XIJ6-F1
#
_entry.id   AF-A0A9D5XIJ6-F1
#
_cell.length_a   1.000
_cell.length_b   1.000
_cell.length_c   1.000
_cell.angle_alpha   90.00
_cell.angle_beta   90.00
_cell.angle_gamma   90.00
#
_symmetry.space_group_name_H-M   'P 1'
#
loop_
_entity.id
_entity.type
_entity.pdbx_description
1 polymer ?
#
loop_
_entity_poly.entity_id
_entity_poly.type
_entity_poly.pdbx_seq_one_letter_code
_entity_poly.pdbx_strand_id
1 'polypeptide(L)' 'MNMSLHLTEQEVNELCAPLKQRAAQARFIEVVLGIKVTGKRPDGLPLVGRTAVAQKLNNEQTLTPSPKYGFKWSK' A
#
# COMPACT_ATOMS: atom_id res chain seq x y z
N MET A 1 13.90 -19.04 8.85
CA MET A 1 12.81 -18.06 8.70
C MET A 1 12.55 -17.89 7.21
N ASN A 2 11.46 -18.43 6.69
CA ASN A 2 11.17 -18.38 5.26
C ASN A 2 10.77 -16.93 4.90
N MET A 3 11.73 -16.13 4.46
CA MET A 3 11.49 -14.76 3.99
C MET A 3 10.95 -14.83 2.55
N SER A 4 9.68 -15.22 2.42
CA SER A 4 8.97 -15.08 1.15
C SER A 4 9.06 -13.63 0.67
N LEU A 5 9.47 -13.45 -0.59
CA LEU A 5 9.65 -12.13 -1.21
C LEU A 5 8.34 -11.31 -1.23
N HIS A 6 7.21 -12.01 -1.23
CA HIS A 6 5.87 -11.44 -1.28
C HIS A 6 5.09 -11.67 0.01
N LEU A 7 4.15 -10.76 0.30
CA LEU A 7 3.19 -10.93 1.38
C LEU A 7 2.32 -12.17 1.15
N THR A 8 1.98 -12.82 2.25
CA THR A 8 1.02 -13.92 2.29
C THR A 8 -0.41 -13.40 2.22
N GLU A 9 -1.36 -14.28 1.94
CA GLU A 9 -2.78 -13.91 1.89
C GLU A 9 -3.28 -13.31 3.20
N GLN A 10 -2.91 -13.91 4.33
CA GLN A 10 -3.31 -13.45 5.66
C GLN A 10 -2.79 -12.03 5.92
N GLU A 11 -1.52 -11.78 5.63
CA GLU A 11 -0.93 -10.45 5.79
C GLU A 11 -1.60 -9.40 4.88
N VAL A 12 -1.92 -9.76 3.64
CA VAL A 12 -2.66 -8.86 2.73
C VAL A 12 -4.07 -8.58 3.27
N ASN A 13 -4.74 -9.59 3.82
CA ASN A 13 -6.07 -9.42 4.40
C ASN A 13 -6.06 -8.57 5.66
N GLU A 14 -5.07 -8.75 6.53
CA GLU A 14 -4.89 -7.94 7.74
C GLU A 14 -4.57 -6.49 7.38
N LEU A 15 -3.66 -6.26 6.44
CA LEU A 15 -3.27 -4.94 5.98
C LEU A 15 -4.41 -4.19 5.27
N CYS A 16 -5.29 -4.91 4.58
CA CYS A 16 -6.43 -4.33 3.88
C CYS A 16 -7.75 -4.40 4.67
N ALA A 17 -7.76 -4.87 5.91
CA ALA A 17 -9.01 -5.01 6.67
C ALA A 17 -9.72 -3.65 6.79
N PRO A 18 -11.05 -3.56 6.55
CA PRO A 18 -12.04 -4.64 6.39
C PRO A 18 -12.33 -5.07 4.93
N LEU A 19 -11.50 -4.70 3.95
CA LEU A 19 -11.75 -4.96 2.53
C LEU A 19 -11.67 -6.45 2.20
N LYS A 20 -12.80 -7.03 1.77
CA LYS A 20 -12.90 -8.44 1.33
C LYS A 20 -12.66 -8.63 -0.17
N GLN A 21 -12.87 -7.58 -0.96
CA GLN A 21 -12.78 -7.65 -2.42
C GLN A 21 -11.32 -7.53 -2.87
N ARG A 22 -10.79 -8.53 -3.59
CA ARG A 22 -9.39 -8.55 -4.05
C ARG A 22 -9.01 -7.34 -4.91
N ALA A 23 -9.90 -6.92 -5.80
CA ALA A 23 -9.70 -5.73 -6.61
C ALA A 23 -9.64 -4.45 -5.76
N ALA A 24 -10.43 -4.37 -4.68
CA ALA A 24 -10.40 -3.25 -3.76
C ALA A 24 -9.12 -3.26 -2.91
N GLN A 25 -8.66 -4.44 -2.46
CA GLN A 25 -7.36 -4.61 -1.79
C GLN A 25 -6.23 -4.12 -2.70
N ALA A 26 -6.19 -4.54 -3.96
CA ALA A 26 -5.18 -4.09 -4.93
C ALA A 26 -5.19 -2.55 -5.10
N ARG A 27 -6.39 -1.96 -5.28
CA ARG A 27 -6.53 -0.50 -5.40
C ARG A 27 -6.11 0.23 -4.12
N PHE A 28 -6.45 -0.31 -2.95
CA PHE A 28 -6.06 0.27 -1.67
C PHE A 28 -4.53 0.30 -1.54
N ILE A 29 -3.86 -0.80 -1.88
CA ILE A 29 -2.41 -0.91 -1.83
C ILE A 29 -1.74 0.06 -2.81
N GLU A 30 -2.27 0.18 -4.03
CA GLU A 30 -1.70 1.09 -5.05
C GLU A 30 -1.98 2.56 -4.77
N VAL A 31 -3.21 2.90 -4.40
CA VAL A 31 -3.68 4.30 -4.32
C VAL A 31 -3.48 4.88 -2.93
N VAL A 32 -3.78 4.12 -1.88
CA VAL A 32 -3.72 4.62 -0.49
C VAL A 32 -2.33 4.43 0.08
N LEU A 33 -1.75 3.24 -0.07
CA LEU A 33 -0.40 2.96 0.43
C LEU A 33 0.70 3.39 -0.55
N GLY A 34 0.36 3.64 -1.81
CA GLY A 34 1.33 4.04 -2.84
C GLY A 34 2.34 2.94 -3.15
N ILE A 35 1.98 1.67 -2.94
CA ILE A 35 2.85 0.52 -3.17
C ILE A 35 2.48 -0.10 -4.52
N LYS A 36 3.45 -0.22 -5.41
CA LYS A 36 3.23 -0.83 -6.73
C LYS A 36 2.98 -2.34 -6.58
N VAL A 37 1.81 -2.79 -7.00
CA VAL A 37 1.49 -4.22 -7.08
C VAL A 37 2.22 -4.80 -8.30
N THR A 38 3.01 -5.86 -8.10
CA THR A 38 3.85 -6.45 -9.17
C THR A 38 3.02 -7.29 -10.14
N GLY A 39 1.89 -7.81 -9.67
CA GLY A 39 0.97 -8.59 -10.48
C GLY A 39 -0.17 -9.14 -9.63
N LYS A 40 -1.00 -9.99 -10.22
CA LYS A 40 -2.10 -10.68 -9.53
C LYS A 40 -1.89 -12.17 -9.67
N ARG A 41 -2.12 -12.91 -8.59
CA ARG A 41 -2.21 -14.37 -8.63
C ARG A 41 -3.45 -14.80 -9.43
N PRO A 42 -3.50 -16.01 -10.02
CA PRO A 42 -4.74 -16.56 -10.58
C PRO A 42 -5.93 -16.51 -9.62
N ASP A 43 -5.70 -16.60 -8.30
CA ASP A 43 -6.73 -16.48 -7.26
C ASP A 43 -7.23 -15.03 -7.04
N GLY A 44 -6.63 -14.06 -7.73
CA GLY A 44 -6.93 -12.63 -7.60
C GLY A 44 -6.15 -11.89 -6.51
N LEU A 45 -5.34 -12.58 -5.70
CA LEU A 45 -4.52 -11.96 -4.65
C LEU A 45 -3.51 -10.97 -5.26
N PRO A 46 -3.43 -9.72 -4.78
CA PRO A 46 -2.37 -8.79 -5.21
C PRO A 46 -1.00 -9.29 -4.74
N LEU A 47 -0.04 -9.37 -5.66
CA LEU A 47 1.35 -9.72 -5.35
C LEU A 47 2.10 -8.44 -4.95
N VAL A 48 2.43 -8.37 -3.67
CA VAL A 48 3.08 -7.19 -3.07
C VAL A 48 4.36 -7.61 -2.40
N GLY A 49 5.45 -6.93 -2.73
CA GLY A 49 6.75 -7.17 -2.13
C GLY A 49 6.76 -6.82 -0.65
N ARG A 50 7.21 -7.74 0.20
CA ARG A 50 7.24 -7.55 1.66
C ARG A 50 8.15 -6.39 2.06
N THR A 51 9.26 -6.22 1.34
CA THR A 51 10.21 -5.13 1.52
C THR A 51 9.60 -3.76 1.22
N ALA A 52 8.78 -3.65 0.16
CA ALA A 52 8.12 -2.39 -0.20
C ALA A 52 7.10 -1.95 0.86
N VAL A 53 6.37 -2.90 1.43
CA VAL A 53 5.42 -2.66 2.52
C VAL A 53 6.15 -2.24 3.78
N ALA A 54 7.18 -3.01 4.19
CA ALA A 54 8.00 -2.68 5.35
C ALA A 54 8.66 -1.30 5.20
N GLN A 55 9.18 -0.96 4.02
CA GLN A 55 9.73 0.37 3.74
C GLN A 55 8.69 1.48 3.88
N LYS A 56 7.44 1.27 3.47
CA LYS A 56 6.39 2.28 3.61
C LYS A 56 5.91 2.44 5.05
N LEU A 57 5.66 1.33 5.74
CA LEU A 57 5.25 1.35 7.15
C LEU A 57 6.36 1.89 8.07
N ASN A 58 7.62 1.58 7.78
CA ASN A 58 8.75 2.11 8.55
C ASN A 58 9.11 3.56 8.18
N ASN A 59 8.73 4.05 6.99
CA ASN A 59 8.95 5.45 6.57
C ASN A 59 7.86 6.42 7.07
N GLU A 60 6.98 6.02 7.98
CA GLU A 60 6.05 6.93 8.67
C GLU A 60 6.73 7.94 9.63
N GLN A 61 7.99 8.33 9.35
CA GLN A 61 8.65 9.50 9.96
C GLN A 61 9.09 10.56 8.96
N THR A 62 8.86 10.39 7.66
CA THR A 62 8.99 11.51 6.71
C THR A 62 7.66 11.76 6.02
N LEU A 63 6.67 12.19 6.81
CA LEU A 63 5.68 13.14 6.31
C LEU A 63 6.45 14.41 5.91
N THR A 64 7.05 14.41 4.72
CA THR A 64 7.42 15.66 4.07
C THR A 64 6.13 16.47 3.97
N PRO A 65 6.03 17.65 4.61
CA PRO A 65 4.83 18.46 4.50
C PRO A 65 4.59 18.71 3.01
N SER A 66 3.34 18.54 2.58
CA SER A 66 2.94 18.92 1.23
C SER A 66 3.46 20.34 0.94
N PRO A 67 3.93 20.63 -0.28
CA PRO A 67 4.29 21.99 -0.62
C PRO A 67 3.06 22.85 -0.34
N LYS A 68 3.23 23.85 0.53
CA LYS A 68 2.23 24.85 0.92
C LYS A 68 1.46 25.29 -0.32
N TYR A 69 0.27 24.73 -0.55
CA TYR A 69 -0.71 25.35 -1.45
C TYR A 69 -1.20 26.61 -0.72
N GLY A 70 -0.47 27.70 -0.92
CA GLY A 70 -0.89 29.03 -0.51
C GLY A 70 -2.17 29.37 -1.24
N PHE A 71 -3.31 29.16 -0.60
CA PHE A 71 -4.60 29.70 -1.04
C PHE A 71 -4.49 31.23 -1.01
N LYS A 72 -4.22 31.84 -2.17
CA LYS A 72 -4.23 33.31 -2.33
C LYS A 72 -5.67 33.78 -2.46
N TRP A 73 -6.29 34.17 -1.36
CA TRP A 73 -7.45 35.05 -1.42
C TRP A 73 -6.94 36.42 -1.88
N SER A 74 -7.24 36.84 -3.11
CA SER A 74 -7.01 38.23 -3.50
C SER A 74 -8.09 39.11 -2.89
N LYS A 75 -7.68 40.34 -2.57
CA LYS A 75 -8.40 41.40 -1.87
C LYS A 75 -9.64 41.88 -2.61
#